data_AF-A0AA88WR11-F1
#
_entry.id   AF-A0AA88WR11-F1
#
_cell.length_a   1.000
_cell.length_b   1.000
_cell.length_c   1.000
_cell.angle_alpha   90.00
_cell.angle_beta   90.00
_cell.angle_gamma   90.00
#
_symmetry.space_group_name_H-M   'P 1'
#
loop_
_entity.id
_entity.type
_entity.pdbx_description
1 polymer ?
#
loop_
_entity_poly.entity_id
_entity_poly.type
_entity_poly.pdbx_seq_one_letter_code
_entity_poly.pdbx_strand_id
1 'polypeptide(L)'
;MGLAFQLIDDVLDFTSTSSSLGKGSLSDIRHGIVTAPILFAIEEFPDLRAVVDRGFENPGDVDLVSFLIIFDKDAHCAQALDYLGKSRGIERTRELATKHASIASATIDSLPESDDEEVLKSRRALVELTQRVITRTK
;
A
#
# COMPACT_ATOMS: atom_id res chain seq x y z
N MET A 1 -13.92 0.16 -6.00
CA MET A 1 -13.56 -1.11 -5.35
C MET A 1 -12.14 -1.55 -5.61
N GLY A 2 -11.73 -1.83 -6.86
CA GLY A 2 -10.37 -2.33 -7.15
C GLY A 2 -9.25 -1.47 -6.56
N LEU A 3 -9.37 -0.13 -6.64
CA LEU A 3 -8.40 0.79 -6.03
C LEU A 3 -8.31 0.65 -4.50
N ALA A 4 -9.44 0.54 -3.80
CA ALA A 4 -9.44 0.33 -2.36
C ALA A 4 -8.79 -1.00 -1.99
N PHE A 5 -9.02 -2.05 -2.79
CA PHE A 5 -8.40 -3.35 -2.57
C PHE A 5 -6.88 -3.31 -2.71
N GLN A 6 -6.37 -2.71 -3.79
CA GLN A 6 -4.93 -2.58 -4.01
C GLN A 6 -4.26 -1.78 -2.90
N LEU A 7 -4.83 -0.63 -2.51
CA LEU A 7 -4.28 0.21 -1.44
C LEU A 7 -4.22 -0.52 -0.09
N ILE A 8 -5.21 -1.37 0.21
CA ILE A 8 -5.17 -2.21 1.42
C ILE A 8 -4.15 -3.35 1.28
N ASP A 9 -3.97 -3.93 0.09
CA ASP A 9 -2.92 -4.93 -0.16
C ASP A 9 -1.52 -4.34 0.06
N ASP A 10 -1.27 -3.14 -0.47
CA ASP A 10 -0.03 -2.39 -0.26
C ASP A 10 0.21 -2.16 1.25
N VAL A 11 -0.82 -1.73 2.00
CA VAL A 11 -0.71 -1.56 3.47
C VAL A 11 -0.39 -2.88 4.15
N LEU A 12 -1.06 -3.97 3.77
CA LEU A 12 -0.85 -5.28 4.36
C LEU A 12 0.54 -5.85 4.04
N ASP A 13 1.19 -5.45 2.95
CA ASP A 13 2.58 -5.83 2.69
C ASP A 13 3.53 -5.34 3.79
N PHE A 14 3.25 -4.15 4.34
CA PHE A 14 4.02 -3.55 5.44
C PHE A 14 3.52 -3.92 6.85
N THR A 15 2.21 -4.12 7.03
CA THR A 15 1.62 -4.26 8.38
C THR A 15 1.26 -5.68 8.81
N SER A 16 1.25 -6.66 7.90
CA SER A 16 0.87 -8.02 8.26
C SER A 16 1.83 -8.59 9.30
N THR A 17 1.28 -9.09 10.40
CA THR A 17 1.99 -9.49 11.62
C THR A 17 3.09 -10.52 11.37
N SER A 18 4.33 -10.15 11.67
CA SER A 18 5.09 -10.90 12.66
C SER A 18 5.17 -10.02 13.90
N SER A 19 4.90 -10.56 15.08
CA SER A 19 4.95 -9.91 16.41
C SER A 19 6.35 -9.39 16.82
N SER A 20 7.22 -9.17 15.84
CA SER A 20 8.55 -8.58 15.90
C SER A 20 8.73 -7.90 14.54
N LEU A 21 9.06 -6.60 14.55
CA LEU A 21 9.41 -5.85 13.35
C LEU A 21 10.43 -6.63 12.52
N GLY A 22 10.01 -7.25 11.41
CA GLY A 22 10.99 -7.88 10.51
C GLY A 22 10.47 -8.76 9.37
N LYS A 23 9.22 -9.26 9.37
CA LYS A 23 8.75 -10.17 8.31
C LYS A 23 7.25 -10.05 7.99
N GLY A 24 6.74 -8.81 7.87
CA GLY A 24 5.73 -8.59 6.82
C GLY A 24 6.34 -9.05 5.49
N SER A 25 5.52 -9.47 4.52
CA SER A 25 6.04 -9.96 3.23
C SER A 25 7.08 -9.01 2.66
N LEU A 26 6.95 -7.68 2.93
CA LEU A 26 7.87 -6.61 2.53
C LEU A 26 8.32 -6.81 1.09
N SER A 27 7.49 -7.49 0.31
CA SER A 27 7.90 -8.08 -0.94
C SER A 27 8.01 -6.97 -1.94
N ASP A 28 7.13 -5.98 -1.86
CA ASP A 28 7.14 -4.87 -2.80
C ASP A 28 8.43 -4.07 -2.64
N ILE A 29 8.73 -3.63 -1.41
CA ILE A 29 9.94 -2.86 -1.15
C ILE A 29 11.21 -3.68 -1.38
N ARG A 30 11.23 -4.98 -1.06
CA ARG A 30 12.37 -5.87 -1.36
C ARG A 30 12.51 -6.19 -2.84
N HIS A 31 11.51 -5.97 -3.68
CA HIS A 31 11.64 -6.09 -5.15
C HIS A 31 11.79 -4.73 -5.83
N GLY A 32 11.86 -3.64 -5.07
CA GLY A 32 11.95 -2.28 -5.60
C GLY A 32 10.66 -1.73 -6.19
N ILE A 33 9.54 -2.32 -5.79
CA ILE A 33 8.22 -1.84 -6.11
C ILE A 33 7.83 -0.79 -5.06
N VAL A 34 7.69 0.45 -5.51
CA VAL A 34 7.29 1.57 -4.66
C VAL A 34 5.77 1.70 -4.68
N THR A 35 5.14 1.49 -3.53
CA THR A 35 3.67 1.52 -3.38
C THR A 35 3.21 2.76 -2.59
N ALA A 36 1.88 2.94 -2.49
CA ALA A 36 1.27 4.14 -1.92
C ALA A 36 1.80 4.56 -0.52
N PRO A 37 2.06 3.63 0.43
CA PRO A 37 2.62 4.01 1.73
C PRO A 37 3.97 4.75 1.63
N ILE A 38 4.86 4.30 0.75
CA ILE A 38 6.17 4.93 0.54
C ILE A 38 6.04 6.24 -0.23
N LEU A 39 5.13 6.30 -1.22
CA LEU A 39 4.87 7.55 -1.95
C LEU A 39 4.40 8.67 -1.02
N PHE A 40 3.50 8.37 -0.08
CA PHE A 40 3.08 9.34 0.93
C PHE A 40 4.18 9.67 1.94
N ALA A 41 5.03 8.72 2.30
CA ALA A 41 6.19 8.99 3.14
C ALA A 41 7.19 9.94 2.45
N ILE A 42 7.38 9.84 1.13
CA ILE A 42 8.24 10.74 0.34
C ILE A 42 7.70 12.18 0.35
N GLU A 43 6.39 12.38 0.36
CA GLU A 43 5.81 13.73 0.44
C GLU A 43 6.17 14.43 1.77
N GLU A 44 6.30 13.67 2.86
CA GLU A 44 6.69 14.17 4.18
C GLU A 44 8.22 14.25 4.35
N PHE A 45 8.94 13.31 3.73
CA PHE A 45 10.39 13.19 3.78
C PHE A 45 10.99 13.10 2.37
N PRO A 46 11.21 14.24 1.68
CA PRO A 46 11.72 14.25 0.30
C PRO A 46 13.05 13.51 0.13
N ASP A 47 13.90 13.48 1.17
CA ASP A 47 15.18 12.75 1.18
C ASP A 47 15.01 11.23 1.00
N LEU A 48 13.85 10.68 1.39
CA LEU A 48 13.50 9.27 1.17
C LEU A 48 13.50 8.93 -0.32
N ARG A 49 13.21 9.90 -1.20
CA ARG A 49 13.20 9.67 -2.64
C ARG A 49 14.56 9.17 -3.14
N ALA A 50 15.63 9.77 -2.66
CA ALA A 50 16.98 9.37 -3.04
C ALA A 50 17.38 8.02 -2.46
N VAL A 51 16.86 7.64 -1.29
CA VAL A 51 17.05 6.30 -0.70
C VAL A 51 16.35 5.23 -1.55
N VAL A 52 15.13 5.52 -1.99
CA VAL A 52 14.33 4.65 -2.86
C VAL A 52 14.96 4.53 -4.24
N ASP A 53 15.30 5.64 -4.90
CA ASP A 53 15.86 5.62 -6.25
C ASP A 53 17.21 4.86 -6.29
N ARG A 54 18.11 5.08 -5.31
CA ARG A 54 19.41 4.38 -5.23
C ARG A 54 19.31 2.90 -4.86
N GLY A 55 18.30 2.51 -4.08
CA GLY A 55 18.11 1.13 -3.63
C GLY A 55 17.58 0.19 -4.72
N PHE A 56 17.06 0.74 -5.82
CA PHE A 56 16.29 -0.01 -6.83
C PHE A 56 16.80 0.13 -8.28
N GLU A 57 17.93 0.82 -8.50
CA GLU A 57 18.58 0.90 -9.81
C GLU A 57 19.29 -0.40 -10.21
N ASN A 58 19.26 -0.71 -11.52
CA ASN A 58 19.81 -1.92 -12.11
C ASN A 58 21.33 -2.04 -11.88
N PRO A 59 21.87 -3.23 -11.55
CA PRO A 59 23.31 -3.47 -11.35
C PRO A 59 24.20 -3.26 -12.60
N GLY A 60 23.64 -2.82 -13.73
CA GLY A 60 24.34 -2.73 -15.01
C GLY A 60 25.16 -1.46 -15.25
N ASP A 61 25.00 -0.42 -14.43
CA ASP A 61 25.47 0.95 -14.78
C ASP A 61 26.36 1.63 -13.72
N VAL A 62 26.86 0.90 -12.72
CA VAL A 62 27.70 1.48 -11.64
C VAL A 62 29.03 0.75 -11.45
N ASP A 63 30.10 1.54 -11.37
CA ASP A 63 31.48 1.10 -11.11
C ASP A 63 31.59 0.29 -9.79
N LEU A 64 32.47 -0.72 -9.77
CA LEU A 64 32.53 -1.79 -8.76
C LEU A 64 32.72 -1.30 -7.31
N VAL A 65 33.26 -0.09 -7.13
CA VAL A 65 33.45 0.54 -5.81
C VAL A 65 32.17 1.23 -5.31
N SER A 66 31.38 1.81 -6.22
CA SER A 66 30.01 2.26 -5.92
C SER A 66 29.09 1.06 -5.68
N PHE A 67 29.27 -0.02 -6.44
CA PHE A 67 28.53 -1.27 -6.29
C PHE A 67 28.62 -1.84 -4.85
N LEU A 68 29.78 -1.83 -4.20
CA LEU A 68 29.92 -2.40 -2.85
C LEU A 68 29.29 -1.53 -1.72
N ILE A 69 29.13 -0.22 -1.95
CA ILE A 69 28.54 0.73 -0.97
C ILE A 69 27.02 0.87 -1.18
N ILE A 70 26.54 0.65 -2.41
CA ILE A 70 25.13 0.82 -2.83
C ILE A 70 24.29 -0.46 -2.59
N PHE A 71 24.90 -1.65 -2.56
CA PHE A 71 24.16 -2.93 -2.58
C PHE A 71 23.80 -3.56 -1.23
N ASP A 72 23.77 -2.82 -0.12
CA ASP A 72 22.99 -3.32 1.03
C ASP A 72 21.51 -2.96 0.83
N LYS A 73 20.86 -3.76 -0.03
CA LYS A 73 19.42 -3.67 -0.29
C LYS A 73 18.61 -3.80 1.00
N ASP A 74 19.11 -4.55 1.97
CA ASP A 74 18.49 -4.68 3.28
C ASP A 74 18.66 -3.38 4.11
N ALA A 75 19.80 -2.70 4.03
CA ALA A 75 20.01 -1.39 4.67
C ALA A 75 19.12 -0.29 4.07
N HIS A 76 19.00 -0.21 2.74
CA HIS A 76 18.10 0.74 2.08
C HIS A 76 16.62 0.46 2.41
N CYS A 77 16.22 -0.82 2.45
CA CYS A 77 14.88 -1.21 2.90
C CYS A 77 14.66 -0.80 4.37
N ALA A 78 15.62 -1.06 5.26
CA ALA A 78 15.53 -0.69 6.67
C ALA A 78 15.39 0.82 6.86
N GLN A 79 16.16 1.61 6.10
CA GLN A 79 16.07 3.06 6.12
C GLN A 79 14.69 3.54 5.63
N ALA A 80 14.19 2.99 4.53
CA ALA A 80 12.86 3.34 4.02
C ALA A 80 11.73 2.96 5.00
N LEU A 81 11.87 1.85 5.73
CA LEU A 81 10.95 1.46 6.79
C LEU A 81 11.02 2.39 8.01
N ASP A 82 12.19 2.90 8.37
CA ASP A 82 12.34 3.90 9.42
C ASP A 82 11.63 5.21 9.06
N TYR A 83 11.81 5.71 7.83
CA TYR A 83 11.05 6.87 7.34
C TYR A 83 9.54 6.59 7.30
N LEU A 84 9.13 5.42 6.81
CA LEU A 84 7.72 5.04 6.78
C LEU A 84 7.11 5.03 8.19
N GLY A 85 7.83 4.48 9.18
CA GLY A 85 7.41 4.44 10.59
C GLY A 85 7.32 5.81 11.26
N LYS A 86 8.05 6.82 10.75
CA LYS A 86 7.98 8.22 11.20
C LYS A 86 6.95 9.05 10.43
N SER A 87 6.42 8.53 9.33
CA SER A 87 5.47 9.21 8.45
C SER A 87 4.02 8.84 8.74
N ARG A 88 3.08 9.55 8.11
CA ARG A 88 1.68 9.13 8.02
C ARG A 88 1.38 8.27 6.78
N GLY A 89 2.38 7.70 6.12
CA GLY A 89 2.21 6.99 4.84
C GLY A 89 1.20 5.83 4.88
N ILE A 90 1.25 4.99 5.92
CA ILE A 90 0.29 3.89 6.12
C ILE A 90 -1.12 4.42 6.40
N GLU A 91 -1.24 5.44 7.25
CA GLU A 91 -2.50 6.07 7.61
C GLU A 91 -3.17 6.71 6.38
N ARG A 92 -2.43 7.53 5.63
CA ARG A 92 -2.90 8.20 4.41
C ARG A 92 -3.31 7.20 3.32
N THR A 93 -2.62 6.07 3.22
CA THR A 93 -3.01 4.98 2.30
C THR A 93 -4.35 4.37 2.70
N ARG A 94 -4.59 4.14 4.00
CA ARG A 94 -5.88 3.65 4.52
C ARG A 94 -7.00 4.66 4.34
N GLU A 95 -6.73 5.95 4.55
CA GLU A 95 -7.69 7.03 4.29
C GLU A 95 -8.10 7.06 2.81
N LEU A 96 -7.14 6.96 1.90
CA LEU A 96 -7.39 6.92 0.46
C LEU A 96 -8.19 5.65 0.06
N ALA A 97 -7.85 4.49 0.63
CA ALA A 97 -8.62 3.26 0.42
C ALA A 97 -10.07 3.42 0.88
N THR A 98 -10.27 4.00 2.07
CA THR A 98 -11.59 4.27 2.65
C THR A 98 -12.41 5.20 1.76
N LYS A 99 -11.78 6.26 1.23
CA LYS A 99 -12.42 7.15 0.25
C LYS A 99 -12.91 6.39 -0.98
N HIS A 100 -12.08 5.51 -1.55
CA HIS A 100 -12.46 4.71 -2.72
C HIS A 100 -13.53 3.66 -2.43
N ALA A 101 -13.55 3.07 -1.23
CA ALA A 101 -14.62 2.18 -0.79
C ALA A 101 -15.94 2.93 -0.61
N SER A 102 -15.91 4.12 0.00
CA SER A 102 -17.08 4.98 0.17
C SER A 102 -17.68 5.41 -1.18
N ILE A 103 -16.86 5.82 -2.14
CA ILE A 103 -17.32 6.14 -3.51
C ILE A 103 -18.02 4.93 -4.15
N ALA A 104 -17.46 3.72 -3.98
CA ALA A 104 -18.07 2.52 -4.52
C ALA A 104 -19.42 2.19 -3.87
N SER A 105 -19.53 2.34 -2.54
CA SER A 105 -20.80 2.17 -1.82
C SER A 105 -21.85 3.16 -2.31
N ALA A 106 -21.51 4.45 -2.37
CA ALA A 106 -22.42 5.49 -2.83
C ALA A 106 -22.90 5.28 -4.29
N THR A 107 -22.04 4.69 -5.12
CA THR A 107 -22.42 4.35 -6.51
C THR A 107 -23.47 3.24 -6.53
N ILE A 108 -23.40 2.25 -5.64
CA ILE A 108 -24.42 1.20 -5.51
C ILE A 108 -25.75 1.79 -5.03
N ASP A 109 -25.71 2.72 -4.08
CA ASP A 109 -26.89 3.40 -3.55
C ASP A 109 -27.57 4.30 -4.60
N SER A 110 -26.82 4.75 -5.61
CA SER A 110 -27.36 5.55 -6.73
C SER A 110 -28.07 4.74 -7.82
N LEU A 111 -28.08 3.41 -7.72
CA LEU A 111 -28.77 2.56 -8.70
C LEU A 111 -30.31 2.76 -8.62
N PRO A 112 -31.04 2.70 -9.75
CA PRO A 112 -32.50 2.89 -9.77
C PRO A 112 -33.23 1.99 -8.76
N GLU A 113 -34.34 2.45 -8.18
CA GLU A 113 -35.12 1.62 -7.25
C GLU A 113 -35.59 0.31 -7.89
N SER A 114 -35.73 -0.74 -7.07
CA SER A 114 -36.12 -2.07 -7.51
C SER A 114 -36.81 -2.81 -6.37
N ASP A 115 -37.97 -3.41 -6.67
CA ASP A 115 -38.71 -4.25 -5.73
C ASP A 115 -38.28 -5.73 -5.77
N ASP A 116 -37.41 -6.10 -6.73
CA ASP A 116 -36.86 -7.46 -6.84
C ASP A 116 -35.95 -7.80 -5.64
N GLU A 117 -36.30 -8.85 -4.91
CA GLU A 117 -35.59 -9.28 -3.70
C GLU A 117 -34.13 -9.68 -3.96
N GLU A 118 -33.83 -10.33 -5.08
CA GLU A 118 -32.47 -10.75 -5.43
C GLU A 118 -31.61 -9.56 -5.87
N VAL A 119 -32.21 -8.55 -6.52
CA VAL A 119 -31.54 -7.26 -6.78
C VAL A 119 -31.17 -6.57 -5.47
N LEU A 120 -32.12 -6.46 -4.53
CA LEU A 120 -31.88 -5.81 -3.23
C LEU A 120 -30.82 -6.57 -2.40
N LYS A 121 -30.85 -7.89 -2.42
CA LYS A 121 -29.85 -8.75 -1.76
C LYS A 121 -28.47 -8.58 -2.37
N SER A 122 -28.36 -8.53 -3.69
CA SER A 122 -27.10 -8.31 -4.39
C SER A 122 -26.52 -6.93 -4.09
N ARG A 123 -27.35 -5.87 -4.01
CA ARG A 123 -26.90 -4.53 -3.62
C ARG A 123 -26.33 -4.50 -2.20
N ARG A 124 -27.01 -5.11 -1.24
CA ARG A 124 -26.51 -5.23 0.14
C ARG A 124 -25.17 -5.95 0.19
N ALA A 125 -25.01 -7.06 -0.55
CA ALA A 125 -23.76 -7.79 -0.60
C ALA A 125 -22.60 -6.97 -1.21
N LEU A 126 -22.88 -6.16 -2.23
CA LEU A 126 -21.88 -5.26 -2.83
C LEU A 126 -21.45 -4.16 -1.86
N VAL A 127 -22.39 -3.56 -1.12
CA VAL A 127 -22.09 -2.57 -0.07
C VAL A 127 -21.24 -3.20 1.04
N GLU A 128 -21.62 -4.39 1.51
CA GLU A 128 -20.86 -5.11 2.53
C GLU A 128 -19.43 -5.44 2.05
N LEU A 129 -19.27 -5.81 0.78
CA LEU A 129 -17.95 -6.05 0.19
C LEU A 129 -17.05 -4.80 0.27
N THR A 130 -17.62 -3.60 0.12
CA THR A 130 -16.86 -2.34 0.26
C THR A 130 -16.25 -2.17 1.65
N GLN A 131 -16.97 -2.59 2.69
CA GLN A 131 -16.51 -2.53 4.07
C GLN A 131 -15.50 -3.64 4.38
N ARG A 132 -15.77 -4.86 3.90
CA ARG A 132 -14.88 -6.02 4.07
C ARG A 132 -13.49 -5.78 3.50
N VAL A 133 -13.37 -5.05 2.39
CA VAL A 133 -12.06 -4.72 1.80
C VAL A 133 -11.21 -3.88 2.75
N ILE A 134 -11.81 -2.93 3.48
CA ILE A 134 -11.08 -2.04 4.40
C ILE A 134 -10.66 -2.76 5.68
N THR A 135 -11.49 -3.66 6.18
CA THR A 135 -11.24 -4.38 7.44
C THR A 135 -10.50 -5.70 7.26
N ARG A 136 -10.14 -6.07 6.02
CA ARG A 136 -9.47 -7.36 5.78
C ARG A 136 -8.09 -7.40 6.44
N THR A 137 -7.78 -8.56 6.96
CA THR A 137 -6.43 -8.95 7.40
C THR A 137 -5.91 -10.05 6.46
N LYS A 138 -4.59 -10.23 6.37
CA LYS A 138 -4.02 -11.43 5.75
C LYS A 138 -4.28 -12.67 6.60
#